data_AF-A0AAX2KFZ4-F1
#
_entry.id   AF-A0AAX2KFZ4-F1
#
_cell.length_a   1.000
_cell.length_b   1.000
_cell.length_c   1.000
_cell.angle_alpha   90.00
_cell.angle_beta   90.00
_cell.angle_gamma   90.00
#
_symmetry.space_group_name_H-M   'P 1'
#
loop_
_entity.id
_entity.type
_entity.pdbx_description
1 polymer ?
#
loop_
_entity_poly.entity_id
_entity_poly.type
_entity_poly.pdbx_seq_one_letter_code
_entity_poly.pdbx_strand_id
1 'polypeptide(L)' 'MSEALKILNNIRTLRAQARECTLETLEEMLEKIRSCC' A
#
# COMPACT_ATOMS: atom_id res chain seq x y z
N MET A 1 -14.66 -2.56 1.80
CA MET A 1 -13.50 -2.11 0.98
C MET A 1 -13.04 -0.79 1.57
N SER A 2 -12.16 -0.88 2.56
CA SER A 2 -11.81 0.23 3.46
C SER A 2 -11.19 1.38 2.69
N GLU A 3 -11.50 2.61 3.10
CA GLU A 3 -11.01 3.86 2.49
C GLU A 3 -9.48 3.88 2.35
N ALA A 4 -8.78 3.25 3.31
CA ALA A 4 -7.34 3.00 3.28
C ALA A 4 -6.87 2.19 2.06
N LEU A 5 -7.61 1.15 1.65
CA LEU A 5 -7.31 0.36 0.45
C LEU A 5 -7.51 1.18 -0.82
N LYS A 6 -8.47 2.12 -0.82
CA LYS A 6 -8.74 3.01 -1.96
C LYS A 6 -7.66 4.09 -2.12
N ILE A 7 -7.12 4.55 -0.99
CA ILE A 7 -5.95 5.46 -0.94
C ILE A 7 -4.69 4.73 -1.41
N LEU A 8 -4.49 3.49 -0.98
CA LEU A 8 -3.40 2.62 -1.45
C LEU A 8 -3.55 2.26 -2.93
N ASN A 9 -4.76 2.14 -3.49
CA ASN A 9 -4.95 1.84 -4.91
C ASN A 9 -4.71 3.04 -5.85
N ASN A 10 -4.54 4.25 -5.29
CA ASN A 10 -4.24 5.41 -6.11
C ASN A 10 -2.77 5.37 -6.57
N ILE A 11 -2.56 5.11 -7.86
CA ILE A 11 -1.23 4.98 -8.49
C ILE A 11 -0.31 6.18 -8.21
N ARG A 12 -0.87 7.38 -7.98
CA ARG A 12 -0.09 8.57 -7.58
C ARG A 12 0.46 8.46 -6.16
N THR A 13 -0.36 8.03 -5.22
CA THR A 13 0.06 7.80 -3.82
C THR A 13 1.04 6.65 -3.75
N LEU A 14 0.76 5.54 -4.44
CA LEU A 14 1.68 4.41 -4.61
C LEU A 14 3.02 4.83 -5.19
N ARG A 15 3.06 5.70 -6.20
CA ARG A 15 4.30 6.22 -6.77
C ARG A 15 5.07 7.15 -5.83
N ALA A 16 4.39 8.00 -5.07
CA ALA A 16 5.02 8.85 -4.07
C ALA A 16 5.61 7.97 -2.95
N GLN A 17 4.80 7.05 -2.43
CA GLN A 17 5.20 6.07 -1.43
C GLN A 17 6.31 5.14 -1.92
N ALA A 18 6.32 4.69 -3.18
CA ALA A 18 7.42 3.87 -3.73
C ALA A 18 8.72 4.65 -3.95
N ARG A 19 8.66 5.99 -3.91
CA ARG A 19 9.81 6.88 -4.02
C ARG A 19 10.35 7.26 -2.63
N GLU A 20 9.47 7.30 -1.64
CA GLU A 20 9.78 7.61 -0.24
C GLU A 20 10.00 6.35 0.63
N CYS A 21 9.48 5.21 0.19
CA CYS A 21 9.57 3.89 0.81
C CYS A 21 9.87 2.85 -0.27
N THR A 22 10.64 1.84 0.07
CA THR A 22 10.95 0.72 -0.83
C THR A 22 9.72 -0.11 -1.15
N LEU A 23 9.67 -0.67 -2.36
CA LEU A 23 8.59 -1.54 -2.84
C LEU A 23 8.29 -2.68 -1.85
N GLU A 24 9.35 -3.24 -1.26
CA GLU A 24 9.30 -4.28 -0.23
C GLU A 24 8.45 -3.89 0.99
N THR A 25 8.57 -2.65 1.48
CA THR A 25 7.78 -2.15 2.61
C THR A 25 6.30 -2.01 2.24
N LEU A 26 5.99 -1.62 1.01
CA LEU A 26 4.60 -1.55 0.54
C LEU A 26 4.00 -2.94 0.38
N GLU A 27 4.76 -3.90 -0.17
CA GLU A 27 4.30 -5.28 -0.30
C GLU A 27 4.06 -5.92 1.08
N GLU A 28 4.95 -5.69 2.07
CA GLU A 28 4.76 -6.20 3.43
C GLU A 28 3.50 -5.60 4.10
N MET A 29 3.26 -4.29 3.94
CA MET A 29 2.04 -3.64 4.45
C MET A 29 0.77 -4.18 3.77
N LEU A 30 0.83 -4.41 2.47
CA LEU A 30 -0.28 -4.97 1.70
C LEU A 30 -0.57 -6.42 2.12
N GLU A 31 0.48 -7.22 2.31
CA GLU A 31 0.41 -8.59 2.79
C GLU A 31 -0.13 -8.67 4.22
N LYS A 32 0.29 -7.80 5.13
CA LYS A 32 -0.29 -7.69 6.48
C LYS A 32 -1.78 -7.36 6.45
N ILE A 33 -2.22 -6.45 5.59
CA ILE A 33 -3.65 -6.11 5.45
C ILE A 33 -4.43 -7.29 4.85
N ARG A 34 -3.83 -8.04 3.92
CA ARG A 34 -4.45 -9.22 3.30
C ARG A 34 -4.49 -10.44 4.22
N SER A 35 -3.50 -10.58 5.10
CA SER A 35 -3.34 -11.71 6.03
C SER A 35 -4.17 -11.56 7.32
N CYS A 36 -4.49 -10.33 7.72
CA CYS A 36 -5.27 -10.04 8.93
C CYS A 36 -6.81 -10.10 8.72
N CYS A 37 -7.27 -10.30 7.48
CA CYS A 37 -8.68 -10.58 7.14
C CYS A 37 -8.82 -12.00 6.61
#